data_AF-A0A109FH29-F1
#
_entry.id   AF-A0A109FH29-F1
#
_cell.length_a   1.000
_cell.length_b   1.000
_cell.length_c   1.000
_cell.angle_alpha   90.00
_cell.angle_beta   90.00
_cell.angle_gamma   90.00
#
_symmetry.space_group_name_H-M   'P 1'
#
loop_
_entity.id
_entity.type
_entity.pdbx_description
1 polymer ?
#
loop_
_entity_poly.entity_id
_entity_poly.type
_entity_poly.pdbx_seq_one_letter_code
_entity_poly.pdbx_strand_id
1 'polypeptide(L)'
;MPVLDAYNYSLLSVPAVWLLGIGTHWSAIYLSSVSREIPKFDNVSPRQYVAEVAKLTKTSKDARQLCRTEAAQQNIFENIGLYAAAIVAGNVARLGTSHMNKIALGYLVSRFLYVVRGLLQPSSSVLTSYCVATAQVLYIRTDRIKATPLRSVAYLTSVILSLGTFVRAGLAFNRALY
;
A
#
# COMPACT_ATOMS: atom_id res chain seq x y z
N MET A 1 -13.47 -21.08 9.14
CA MET A 1 -14.56 -20.70 8.22
C MET A 1 -14.44 -21.62 7.03
N PRO A 2 -15.42 -22.48 6.77
CA PRO A 2 -15.29 -23.60 5.83
C PRO A 2 -14.89 -23.18 4.40
N VAL A 3 -15.18 -21.95 3.99
CA VAL A 3 -14.80 -21.39 2.68
C VAL A 3 -13.29 -21.13 2.54
N LEU A 4 -12.59 -20.74 3.62
CA LEU A 4 -11.15 -20.46 3.59
C LEU A 4 -10.30 -21.73 3.61
N ASP A 5 -10.91 -22.89 3.86
CA ASP A 5 -10.21 -24.17 3.99
C ASP A 5 -10.31 -25.00 2.69
N ALA A 6 -11.36 -24.77 1.88
CA ALA A 6 -11.65 -25.54 0.66
C ALA A 6 -10.82 -25.13 -0.58
N TYR A 7 -10.52 -23.85 -0.75
CA TYR A 7 -9.81 -23.33 -1.93
C TYR A 7 -8.70 -22.36 -1.54
N ASN A 8 -7.62 -22.34 -2.32
CA ASN A 8 -6.49 -21.46 -2.08
C ASN A 8 -6.61 -20.18 -2.90
N TYR A 9 -7.05 -19.10 -2.25
CA TYR A 9 -7.22 -17.78 -2.87
C TYR A 9 -6.00 -16.88 -2.66
N SER A 10 -4.96 -17.37 -1.98
CA SER A 10 -3.79 -16.57 -1.63
C SER A 10 -3.06 -16.01 -2.86
N LEU A 11 -3.01 -16.75 -3.97
CA LEU A 11 -2.41 -16.26 -5.22
C LEU A 11 -3.23 -15.15 -5.87
N LEU A 12 -4.57 -15.17 -5.76
CA LEU A 12 -5.45 -14.12 -6.30
C LEU A 12 -5.33 -12.81 -5.52
N SER A 13 -4.84 -12.86 -4.29
CA SER A 13 -4.64 -11.64 -3.50
C SER A 13 -3.53 -10.75 -4.06
N VAL A 14 -2.53 -11.31 -4.77
CA VAL A 14 -1.43 -10.55 -5.37
C VAL A 14 -1.94 -9.58 -6.45
N PRO A 15 -2.69 -10.02 -7.48
CA PRO A 15 -3.29 -9.10 -8.43
C PRO A 15 -4.33 -8.19 -7.78
N ALA A 16 -5.05 -8.64 -6.74
CA ALA A 16 -5.98 -7.78 -6.00
C ALA A 16 -5.28 -6.60 -5.31
N VAL A 17 -4.12 -6.82 -4.66
CA VAL A 17 -3.30 -5.76 -4.05
C VAL A 17 -2.74 -4.83 -5.13
N TRP A 18 -2.33 -5.38 -6.27
CA TRP A 18 -1.84 -4.57 -7.39
C TRP A 18 -2.93 -3.64 -7.93
N LEU A 19 -4.14 -4.17 -8.16
CA LEU A 19 -5.31 -3.38 -8.57
C LEU A 19 -5.66 -2.30 -7.56
N LEU A 20 -5.49 -2.56 -6.27
CA LEU A 20 -5.70 -1.58 -5.22
C LEU A 20 -4.69 -0.43 -5.31
N GLY A 21 -3.42 -0.71 -5.62
CA GLY A 21 -2.41 0.31 -5.89
C GLY A 21 -2.72 1.12 -7.15
N ILE A 22 -3.09 0.46 -8.25
CA ILE A 22 -3.50 1.15 -9.49
C ILE A 22 -4.75 2.00 -9.29
N GLY A 23 -5.72 1.53 -8.51
CA GLY A 23 -6.92 2.28 -8.17
C GLY A 23 -6.61 3.64 -7.53
N THR A 24 -5.56 3.71 -6.70
CA THR A 24 -5.10 5.00 -6.16
C THR A 24 -4.57 5.92 -7.26
N HIS A 25 -3.79 5.42 -8.20
CA HIS A 25 -3.29 6.21 -9.32
C HIS A 25 -4.41 6.77 -10.21
N TRP A 26 -5.42 5.96 -10.52
CA TRP A 26 -6.58 6.44 -11.27
C TRP A 26 -7.31 7.57 -10.56
N SER A 27 -7.42 7.50 -9.23
CA SER A 27 -8.01 8.60 -8.46
C SER A 27 -7.14 9.88 -8.48
N ALA A 28 -5.81 9.77 -8.57
CA ALA A 28 -4.90 10.90 -8.73
C ALA A 28 -5.02 11.54 -10.12
N ILE A 29 -5.07 10.71 -11.18
CA ILE A 29 -5.31 11.19 -12.55
C ILE A 29 -6.67 11.87 -12.65
N TYR A 30 -7.72 11.28 -12.10
CA TYR A 30 -9.05 11.87 -12.07
C TYR A 30 -9.07 13.22 -11.34
N LEU A 31 -8.35 13.34 -10.22
CA LEU A 31 -8.24 14.61 -9.52
C LEU A 31 -7.55 15.69 -10.37
N SER A 32 -6.50 15.33 -11.11
CA SER A 32 -5.82 16.24 -12.03
C SER A 32 -6.64 16.66 -13.25
N SER A 33 -7.64 15.87 -13.65
CA SER A 33 -8.50 16.21 -14.78
C SER A 33 -9.67 17.12 -14.40
N VAL A 34 -10.13 17.03 -13.14
CA VAL A 34 -11.25 17.82 -12.62
C VAL A 34 -10.79 19.13 -11.98
N SER A 35 -9.61 19.14 -11.36
CA SER A 35 -9.12 20.33 -10.66
C SER A 35 -8.67 21.42 -11.63
N ARG A 36 -8.89 22.68 -11.22
CA ARG A 36 -8.39 23.88 -11.91
C ARG A 36 -7.09 24.41 -11.31
N GLU A 37 -6.70 23.92 -10.14
CA GLU A 37 -5.53 24.41 -9.38
C GLU A 37 -4.24 23.67 -9.71
N ILE A 38 -4.34 22.48 -10.31
CA ILE A 38 -3.20 21.64 -10.69
C ILE A 38 -3.16 21.44 -12.20
N PRO A 39 -1.96 21.29 -12.78
CA PRO A 39 -1.82 20.97 -14.19
C PRO A 39 -2.44 19.61 -14.50
N LYS A 40 -2.97 19.48 -15.72
CA LYS A 40 -3.44 18.20 -16.25
C LYS A 40 -2.30 17.17 -16.22
N PHE A 41 -2.65 15.91 -15.97
CA PHE A 41 -1.69 14.82 -15.92
C PHE A 41 -0.82 14.76 -17.19
N ASP A 42 0.50 14.83 -17.01
CA ASP A 42 1.47 14.61 -18.08
C ASP A 42 1.95 13.15 -18.05
N ASN A 43 1.66 12.42 -19.14
CA ASN A 43 2.05 11.03 -19.30
C ASN A 43 3.44 10.86 -19.96
N VAL A 44 4.07 11.95 -20.42
CA VAL A 44 5.44 11.90 -20.95
C VAL A 44 6.43 11.70 -19.81
N SER A 45 6.19 12.37 -18.68
CA SER A 45 7.11 12.41 -17.56
C SER A 45 6.39 12.26 -16.20
N PRO A 46 5.71 11.13 -15.92
CA PRO A 46 4.80 11.00 -14.77
C PRO A 46 5.48 11.25 -13.42
N ARG A 47 6.77 10.89 -13.27
CA ARG A 47 7.53 11.18 -12.05
C ARG A 47 7.87 12.66 -11.90
N GLN A 48 8.19 13.34 -12.99
CA GLN A 48 8.45 14.78 -12.99
C GLN A 48 7.15 15.55 -12.74
N TYR A 49 6.04 15.11 -13.32
CA TYR A 49 4.71 15.66 -13.04
C TYR A 49 4.40 15.70 -11.53
N VAL A 50 4.58 14.59 -10.82
CA VAL A 50 4.34 14.55 -9.37
C VAL A 50 5.27 15.51 -8.62
N ALA A 51 6.52 15.66 -9.06
CA ALA A 51 7.48 16.60 -8.49
C ALA A 51 7.14 18.07 -8.77
N GLU A 52 6.48 18.38 -9.88
CA GLU A 52 5.96 19.73 -10.16
C GLU A 52 4.71 20.03 -9.32
N VAL A 53 3.76 19.10 -9.25
CA VAL A 53 2.55 19.23 -8.41
C VAL A 53 2.93 19.36 -6.93
N ALA A 54 3.99 18.69 -6.50
CA ALA A 54 4.57 18.82 -5.15
C ALA A 54 4.88 20.27 -4.76
N LYS A 55 5.32 21.10 -5.71
CA LYS A 55 5.64 22.52 -5.45
C LYS A 55 4.39 23.34 -5.15
N LEU A 56 3.24 22.92 -5.70
CA LEU A 56 1.94 23.59 -5.54
C LEU A 56 1.21 23.21 -4.23
N THR A 57 1.74 22.25 -3.47
CA THR A 57 1.11 21.74 -2.24
C THR A 57 0.89 22.80 -1.15
N LYS A 58 1.67 23.88 -1.15
CA LYS A 58 1.50 24.99 -0.20
C LYS A 58 0.24 25.80 -0.48
N THR A 59 -0.16 25.89 -1.75
CA THR A 59 -1.22 26.78 -2.22
C THR A 59 -2.50 26.01 -2.50
N SER A 60 -2.39 24.84 -3.12
CA SER A 60 -3.55 24.05 -3.55
C SER A 60 -3.86 22.92 -2.58
N LYS A 61 -5.16 22.71 -2.33
CA LYS A 61 -5.64 21.54 -1.58
C LYS A 61 -5.57 20.28 -2.44
N ASP A 62 -5.85 20.40 -3.73
CA ASP A 62 -5.87 19.30 -4.67
C ASP A 62 -4.47 18.77 -4.96
N ALA A 63 -3.46 19.65 -5.03
CA ALA A 63 -2.06 19.24 -5.09
C ALA A 63 -1.66 18.37 -3.89
N ARG A 64 -2.09 18.73 -2.67
CA ARG A 64 -1.81 17.93 -1.46
C ARG A 64 -2.48 16.57 -1.51
N GLN A 65 -3.71 16.52 -2.00
CA GLN A 65 -4.47 15.29 -2.16
C GLN A 65 -3.79 14.38 -3.20
N LEU A 66 -3.40 14.92 -4.36
CA LEU A 66 -2.70 14.17 -5.42
C LEU A 66 -1.39 13.56 -4.90
N CYS A 67 -0.52 14.36 -4.28
CA CYS A 67 0.76 13.87 -3.75
C CYS A 67 0.57 12.78 -2.69
N ARG A 68 -0.48 12.85 -1.86
CA ARG A 68 -0.79 11.81 -0.86
C ARG A 68 -1.23 10.51 -1.52
N THR A 69 -2.06 10.60 -2.54
CA THR A 69 -2.54 9.44 -3.29
C THR A 69 -1.39 8.75 -4.03
N GLU A 70 -0.48 9.52 -4.65
CA GLU A 70 0.71 8.99 -5.32
C GLU A 70 1.71 8.36 -4.32
N ALA A 71 1.90 8.97 -3.15
CA ALA A 71 2.70 8.36 -2.09
C ALA A 71 2.10 7.05 -1.58
N ALA A 72 0.77 6.95 -1.50
CA ALA A 72 0.10 5.71 -1.12
C ALA A 72 0.29 4.59 -2.16
N GLN A 73 0.24 4.93 -3.46
CA GLN A 73 0.57 4.01 -4.54
C GLN A 73 2.00 3.46 -4.39
N GLN A 74 2.99 4.35 -4.23
CA GLN A 74 4.40 3.96 -4.11
C GLN A 74 4.61 3.00 -2.94
N ASN A 75 3.98 3.29 -1.78
CA ASN A 75 4.05 2.41 -0.63
C ASN A 75 3.55 0.98 -0.91
N ILE A 76 2.47 0.84 -1.68
CA ILE A 76 1.94 -0.47 -2.07
C ILE A 76 2.93 -1.18 -2.98
N PHE A 77 3.43 -0.52 -4.02
CA PHE A 77 4.33 -1.13 -4.99
C PHE A 77 5.72 -1.46 -4.46
N GLU A 78 6.22 -0.73 -3.47
CA GLU A 78 7.46 -1.10 -2.79
C GLU A 78 7.32 -2.38 -1.98
N ASN A 79 6.12 -2.64 -1.42
CA ASN A 79 5.88 -3.78 -0.53
C ASN A 79 5.29 -5.00 -1.25
N ILE A 80 4.70 -4.82 -2.43
CA ILE A 80 4.04 -5.91 -3.16
C ILE A 80 5.03 -7.00 -3.58
N GLY A 81 6.29 -6.64 -3.87
CA GLY A 81 7.33 -7.61 -4.24
C GLY A 81 7.62 -8.60 -3.11
N LEU A 82 7.87 -8.08 -1.90
CA LEU A 82 8.09 -8.92 -0.71
C LEU A 82 6.87 -9.79 -0.39
N TYR A 83 5.68 -9.21 -0.53
CA TYR A 83 4.42 -9.93 -0.30
C TYR A 83 4.18 -11.05 -1.32
N ALA A 84 4.33 -10.76 -2.61
CA ALA A 84 4.15 -11.74 -3.68
C ALA A 84 5.13 -12.91 -3.53
N ALA A 85 6.40 -12.60 -3.22
CA ALA A 85 7.39 -13.62 -2.96
C ALA A 85 7.05 -14.48 -1.73
N ALA A 86 6.52 -13.88 -0.65
CA ALA A 86 6.06 -14.61 0.53
C ALA A 86 4.88 -15.55 0.22
N ILE A 87 3.90 -15.08 -0.58
CA ILE A 87 2.76 -15.90 -1.00
C ILE A 87 3.23 -17.06 -1.87
N VAL A 88 4.09 -16.83 -2.85
CA VAL A 88 4.64 -17.90 -3.70
C VAL A 88 5.43 -18.90 -2.85
N ALA A 89 6.34 -18.44 -2.01
CA ALA A 89 7.15 -19.30 -1.14
C ALA A 89 6.28 -20.16 -0.21
N GLY A 90 5.25 -19.58 0.41
CA GLY A 90 4.32 -20.31 1.27
C GLY A 90 3.50 -21.36 0.52
N ASN A 91 3.11 -21.08 -0.72
CA ASN A 91 2.40 -22.03 -1.58
C ASN A 91 3.31 -23.18 -2.04
N VAL A 92 4.55 -22.89 -2.46
CA VAL A 92 5.52 -23.93 -2.87
C VAL A 92 5.89 -24.82 -1.67
N ALA A 93 6.01 -24.24 -0.48
CA ALA A 93 6.23 -24.98 0.77
C ALA A 93 4.99 -25.75 1.27
N ARG A 94 3.87 -25.72 0.51
CA ARG A 94 2.60 -26.39 0.84
C ARG A 94 2.07 -26.03 2.24
N LEU A 95 2.22 -24.77 2.66
CA LEU A 95 1.61 -24.29 3.89
C LEU A 95 0.08 -24.41 3.79
N GLY A 96 -0.58 -24.68 4.92
CA GLY A 96 -2.02 -24.95 4.96
C GLY A 96 -2.86 -23.83 4.31
N THR A 97 -3.87 -24.21 3.53
CA THR A 97 -4.77 -23.31 2.77
C THR A 97 -5.40 -22.24 3.66
N SER A 98 -5.89 -22.66 4.85
CA SER A 98 -6.43 -21.76 5.88
C SER A 98 -5.45 -20.65 6.28
N HIS A 99 -4.18 -21.01 6.44
CA HIS A 99 -3.14 -20.08 6.86
C HIS A 99 -2.81 -19.07 5.75
N MET A 100 -2.62 -19.58 4.53
CA MET A 100 -2.32 -18.75 3.36
C MET A 100 -3.44 -17.75 3.06
N ASN A 101 -4.70 -18.19 3.14
CA ASN A 101 -5.84 -17.31 2.91
C ASN A 101 -6.01 -16.26 4.01
N LYS A 102 -5.74 -16.60 5.28
CA LYS A 102 -5.79 -15.63 6.39
C LYS A 102 -4.71 -14.56 6.25
N ILE A 103 -3.49 -14.94 5.87
CA ILE A 103 -2.40 -13.99 5.61
C ILE A 103 -2.76 -13.09 4.43
N ALA A 104 -3.27 -13.68 3.35
CA ALA A 104 -3.64 -12.93 2.16
C ALA A 104 -4.75 -11.91 2.43
N LEU A 105 -5.80 -12.33 3.14
CA LEU A 105 -6.90 -11.46 3.54
C LEU A 105 -6.45 -10.39 4.53
N GLY A 106 -5.64 -10.74 5.53
CA GLY A 106 -5.09 -9.80 6.50
C GLY A 106 -4.22 -8.72 5.84
N TYR A 107 -3.38 -9.12 4.88
CA TYR A 107 -2.57 -8.17 4.11
C TYR A 107 -3.45 -7.25 3.27
N LEU A 108 -4.40 -7.79 2.50
CA LEU A 108 -5.29 -7.01 1.65
C LEU A 108 -6.12 -6.00 2.46
N VAL A 109 -6.72 -6.44 3.57
CA VAL A 109 -7.52 -5.56 4.45
C VAL A 109 -6.64 -4.47 5.07
N SER A 110 -5.42 -4.80 5.51
CA SER A 110 -4.49 -3.81 6.08
C SER A 110 -4.14 -2.70 5.07
N ARG A 111 -3.95 -3.07 3.79
CA ARG A 111 -3.66 -2.12 2.70
C ARG A 111 -4.89 -1.33 2.27
N PHE A 112 -6.06 -1.96 2.24
CA PHE A 112 -7.32 -1.29 1.97
C PHE A 112 -7.62 -0.20 3.01
N LEU A 113 -7.48 -0.51 4.31
CA LEU A 113 -7.66 0.46 5.38
C LEU A 113 -6.65 1.61 5.31
N TYR A 114 -5.42 1.34 4.87
CA TYR A 114 -4.41 2.36 4.64
C TYR A 114 -4.83 3.33 3.52
N VAL A 115 -5.26 2.79 2.37
CA VAL A 115 -5.64 3.56 1.18
C VAL A 115 -6.90 4.38 1.40
N VAL A 116 -7.97 3.76 1.88
CA VAL A 116 -9.27 4.44 2.09
C VAL A 116 -9.11 5.65 3.00
N ARG A 117 -8.27 5.54 4.03
CA ARG A 117 -7.98 6.67 4.92
C ARG A 117 -7.16 7.77 4.25
N GLY A 118 -6.29 7.43 3.30
CA GLY A 118 -5.59 8.42 2.48
C GLY A 118 -6.55 9.22 1.59
N LEU A 119 -7.51 8.53 0.97
CA LEU A 119 -8.48 9.11 0.03
C LEU A 119 -9.54 9.99 0.73
N LEU A 120 -10.06 9.55 1.87
CA LEU A 120 -11.20 10.21 2.52
C LEU A 120 -10.86 11.41 3.41
N GLN A 121 -9.59 11.74 3.65
CA GLN A 121 -9.20 12.76 4.63
C GLN A 121 -9.15 14.17 3.99
N PRO A 122 -10.07 15.11 4.33
CA PRO A 122 -10.00 16.47 3.82
C PRO A 122 -8.83 17.22 4.46
N SER A 123 -7.96 17.78 3.60
CA SER A 123 -6.72 18.46 4.00
C SER A 123 -6.98 19.89 4.52
N SER A 124 -6.96 20.10 5.84
CA SER A 124 -7.16 21.41 6.48
C SER A 124 -5.87 22.07 7.00
N SER A 125 -4.69 21.63 6.59
CA SER A 125 -3.42 22.17 7.08
C SER A 125 -2.32 22.21 6.01
N VAL A 126 -1.53 23.28 6.06
CA VAL A 126 -0.50 23.68 5.08
C VAL A 126 0.88 23.08 5.42
N LEU A 127 1.07 22.55 6.64
CA LEU A 127 2.39 22.11 7.14
C LEU A 127 2.74 20.64 6.88
N THR A 128 1.81 19.83 6.36
CA THR A 128 1.99 18.36 6.19
C THR A 128 1.98 17.97 4.72
N SER A 129 2.77 18.67 3.92
CA SER A 129 2.99 18.33 2.51
C SER A 129 4.42 18.62 2.08
N TYR A 130 5.37 18.27 2.95
CA TYR A 130 6.72 18.03 2.48
C TYR A 130 6.70 16.71 1.71
N CYS A 131 6.75 16.83 0.39
CA CYS A 131 7.20 15.78 -0.48
C CYS A 131 8.60 15.38 -0.04
N VAL A 132 8.71 14.22 0.62
CA VAL A 132 9.99 13.56 0.84
C VAL A 132 9.88 12.18 0.24
N ALA A 133 10.60 12.04 -0.86
CA ALA A 133 10.67 10.91 -1.76
C ALA A 133 11.35 9.65 -1.15
N THR A 134 11.36 9.44 0.17
CA THR A 134 12.20 8.37 0.78
C THR A 134 11.77 7.81 2.15
N ALA A 135 10.58 8.08 2.70
CA ALA A 135 10.29 7.66 4.08
C ALA A 135 9.55 6.30 4.18
N GLN A 136 10.28 5.19 4.04
CA GLN A 136 9.78 3.82 4.26
C GLN A 136 9.45 3.47 5.71
N VAL A 137 9.91 4.23 6.70
CA VAL A 137 9.50 4.08 8.10
C VAL A 137 9.55 5.47 8.72
N LEU A 138 8.48 5.84 9.45
CA LEU A 138 8.39 7.02 10.31
C LEU A 138 8.88 8.34 9.67
N TYR A 139 7.94 9.16 9.20
CA TYR A 139 7.54 10.39 9.90
C TYR A 139 6.50 11.14 9.06
N ILE A 140 5.68 11.95 9.75
CA ILE A 140 5.36 13.34 9.44
C ILE A 140 3.94 13.67 9.94
N ARG A 141 3.92 14.65 10.85
CA ARG A 141 2.78 15.22 11.59
C ARG A 141 1.50 15.30 10.78
N THR A 142 0.53 14.44 11.08
CA THR A 142 -0.88 14.81 10.94
C THR A 142 -1.24 15.75 12.10
N ASP A 143 -1.99 16.83 11.88
CA ASP A 143 -2.38 17.81 12.92
C ASP A 143 -3.35 17.23 13.98
N ARG A 144 -3.53 15.90 13.96
CA ARG A 144 -4.31 15.09 14.89
C ARG A 144 -3.48 13.85 15.25
N ILE A 145 -2.81 13.90 16.41
CA ILE A 145 -1.92 12.86 16.99
C ILE A 145 -2.57 11.46 17.10
N LYS A 146 -3.90 11.38 17.18
CA LYS A 146 -4.62 10.16 17.56
C LYS A 146 -4.70 9.08 16.47
N ALA A 147 -4.32 9.40 15.23
CA ALA A 147 -4.49 8.54 14.05
C ALA A 147 -3.22 7.82 13.58
N THR A 148 -2.06 8.31 14.00
CA THR A 148 -0.72 7.93 13.55
C THR A 148 -0.30 6.49 13.85
N PRO A 149 -0.61 5.88 15.04
CA PRO A 149 -0.13 4.54 15.34
C PRO A 149 -0.76 3.47 14.45
N LEU A 150 -1.98 3.70 13.95
CA LEU A 150 -2.69 2.69 13.14
C LEU A 150 -1.99 2.39 11.81
N ARG A 151 -1.35 3.40 11.18
CA ARG A 151 -0.64 3.22 9.91
C ARG A 151 0.68 2.47 10.10
N SER A 152 1.45 2.84 11.12
CA SER A 152 2.70 2.16 11.45
C SER A 152 2.44 0.72 11.89
N VAL A 153 1.40 0.48 12.68
CA VAL A 153 0.99 -0.87 13.07
C VAL A 153 0.55 -1.67 11.86
N ALA A 154 -0.34 -1.15 11.00
CA ALA A 154 -0.75 -1.86 9.77
C ALA A 154 0.43 -2.20 8.86
N TYR A 155 1.39 -1.27 8.71
CA TYR A 155 2.62 -1.51 7.97
C TYR A 155 3.48 -2.60 8.60
N LEU A 156 3.84 -2.47 9.89
CA LEU A 156 4.64 -3.46 10.60
C LEU A 156 3.97 -4.83 10.59
N THR A 157 2.66 -4.91 10.84
CA THR A 157 1.90 -6.15 10.76
C THR A 157 2.01 -6.77 9.37
N SER A 158 1.86 -6.00 8.30
CA SER A 158 1.98 -6.52 6.92
C SER A 158 3.37 -7.08 6.60
N VAL A 159 4.43 -6.42 7.08
CA VAL A 159 5.82 -6.86 6.89
C VAL A 159 6.11 -8.09 7.73
N ILE A 160 5.72 -8.10 9.00
CA ILE A 160 5.90 -9.24 9.92
C ILE A 160 5.16 -10.47 9.40
N LEU A 161 3.94 -10.31 8.86
CA LEU A 161 3.21 -11.42 8.24
C LEU A 161 3.95 -11.99 7.02
N SER A 162 4.51 -11.12 6.18
CA SER A 162 5.26 -11.54 4.98
C SER A 162 6.54 -12.28 5.37
N LEU A 163 7.33 -11.72 6.29
CA LEU A 163 8.56 -12.35 6.80
C LEU A 163 8.27 -13.65 7.58
N GLY A 164 7.21 -13.68 8.38
CA GLY A 164 6.78 -14.87 9.10
C GLY A 164 6.38 -16.02 8.16
N THR A 165 5.81 -15.70 7.00
CA THR A 165 5.50 -16.70 5.96
C THR A 165 6.78 -17.29 5.39
N PHE A 166 7.81 -16.48 5.14
CA PHE A 166 9.12 -16.98 4.70
C PHE A 166 9.78 -17.91 5.73
N VAL A 167 9.77 -17.52 7.00
CA VAL A 167 10.32 -18.38 8.08
C VAL A 167 9.60 -19.72 8.11
N ARG A 168 8.27 -19.72 8.03
CA ARG A 168 7.47 -20.95 8.01
C ARG A 168 7.71 -21.79 6.76
N ALA A 169 7.83 -21.15 5.60
CA ALA A 169 8.15 -21.84 4.35
C ALA A 169 9.54 -22.50 4.44
N GLY A 170 10.55 -21.78 4.94
CA GLY A 170 11.90 -22.32 5.16
C GLY A 170 11.92 -23.51 6.12
N LEU A 171 11.18 -23.42 7.24
CA LEU A 171 11.04 -24.54 8.17
C LEU A 171 10.36 -25.76 7.54
N ALA A 172 9.35 -25.54 6.69
CA ALA A 172 8.67 -26.62 5.97
C ALA A 172 9.59 -27.30 4.94
N PHE A 173 10.39 -26.53 4.20
CA PHE A 173 11.40 -27.07 3.30
C PHE A 173 12.48 -27.87 4.04
N ASN A 174 12.99 -27.35 5.16
CA ASN A 174 13.99 -28.07 5.96
C ASN A 174 13.45 -29.40 6.47
N ARG A 175 12.18 -29.48 6.89
CA ARG A 175 11.52 -30.73 7.28
C ARG A 175 11.22 -31.69 6.13
N ALA A 176 11.29 -31.23 4.88
CA ALA A 176 11.09 -32.08 3.71
C ALA A 176 12.41 -32.66 3.18
N LEU A 177 13.54 -32.06 3.55
CA LEU A 177 14.88 -32.46 3.14
C LEU A 177 15.57 -33.42 4.15
N TYR A 178 15.08 -33.47 5.39
CA TYR A 178 15.53 -34.36 6.46
C TYR A 178 14.33 -35.10 7.05
#